data_AF-A0A498GNU6-F1
#
_entry.id   AF-A0A498GNU6-F1
#
_cell.length_a   1.000
_cell.length_b   1.000
_cell.length_c   1.000
_cell.angle_alpha   90.00
_cell.angle_beta   90.00
_cell.angle_gamma   90.00
#
_symmetry.space_group_name_H-M   'P 1'
#
loop_
_entity.id
_entity.type
_entity.pdbx_description
1 polymer ?
#
loop_
_entity_poly.entity_id
_entity_poly.type
_entity_poly.pdbx_seq_one_letter_code
_entity_poly.pdbx_strand_id
1 'polypeptide(L)'
;MDEQKAKDAIGMFSKLIERNKDRQPYSDYKEGINHGLEIAKDAFEENAEKFVYSNSSNSNEDRDAKIKSLQDRFEMLLDTTVVEKPRYTRGHLEGIDRGFEKSKMLFAEFIKNFV
;
A
#
# COMPACT_ATOMS: atom_id res chain seq x y z
N MET A 1 -10.43 -9.77 18.43
CA MET A 1 -11.29 -8.90 17.58
C MET A 1 -10.45 -8.18 16.54
N ASP A 2 -9.27 -7.66 16.93
CA ASP A 2 -8.40 -6.89 16.03
C ASP A 2 -7.63 -7.75 15.02
N GLU A 3 -7.26 -8.99 15.38
CA GLU A 3 -6.61 -9.94 14.44
C GLU A 3 -7.51 -10.29 13.24
N GLN A 4 -8.81 -10.51 13.46
CA GLN A 4 -9.75 -10.78 12.36
C GLN A 4 -9.93 -9.54 11.48
N LYS A 5 -10.03 -8.34 12.08
CA LYS A 5 -10.09 -7.07 11.33
C LYS A 5 -8.83 -6.84 10.50
N ALA A 6 -7.65 -7.18 11.03
CA ALA A 6 -6.39 -7.09 10.30
C ALA A 6 -6.38 -8.05 9.10
N LYS A 7 -6.79 -9.31 9.29
CA LYS A 7 -6.93 -10.28 8.18
C LYS A 7 -7.91 -9.80 7.11
N ASP A 8 -9.04 -9.23 7.52
CA ASP A 8 -10.03 -8.69 6.58
C ASP A 8 -9.47 -7.49 5.80
N ALA A 9 -8.76 -6.58 6.49
CA ALA A 9 -8.08 -5.44 5.89
C ALA A 9 -7.02 -5.87 4.85
N ILE A 10 -6.17 -6.84 5.21
CA ILE A 10 -5.17 -7.44 4.32
C ILE A 10 -5.86 -8.04 3.09
N GLY A 11 -6.94 -8.81 3.31
CA GLY A 11 -7.68 -9.45 2.23
C GLY A 11 -8.32 -8.44 1.27
N MET A 12 -8.86 -7.33 1.78
CA MET A 12 -9.45 -6.27 0.96
C MET A 12 -8.38 -5.51 0.18
N PHE A 13 -7.30 -5.08 0.84
CA PHE A 13 -6.23 -4.31 0.19
C PHE A 13 -5.47 -5.16 -0.83
N SER A 14 -5.17 -6.42 -0.53
CA SER A 14 -4.56 -7.36 -1.49
C SER A 14 -5.40 -7.52 -2.75
N LYS A 15 -6.72 -7.70 -2.61
CA LYS A 15 -7.62 -7.77 -3.76
C LYS A 15 -7.64 -6.47 -4.57
N LEU A 16 -7.53 -5.32 -3.91
CA LEU A 16 -7.46 -4.02 -4.57
C LEU A 16 -6.18 -3.89 -5.40
N ILE A 17 -5.03 -4.30 -4.84
CA ILE A 17 -3.74 -4.32 -5.53
C ILE A 17 -3.78 -5.24 -6.76
N GLU A 18 -4.22 -6.50 -6.61
CA GLU A 18 -4.29 -7.47 -7.71
C GLU A 18 -5.16 -7.00 -8.89
N ARG A 19 -6.27 -6.31 -8.59
CA ARG A 19 -7.15 -5.74 -9.63
C ARG A 19 -6.50 -4.56 -10.37
N ASN A 20 -5.51 -3.92 -9.76
CA ASN A 20 -4.85 -2.74 -10.28
C ASN A 20 -3.47 -3.02 -10.89
N LYS A 21 -2.99 -4.27 -10.87
CA LYS A 21 -1.81 -4.68 -11.63
C LYS A 21 -2.03 -4.43 -13.12
N ASP A 22 -0.99 -3.92 -13.77
CA ASP A 22 -0.99 -3.69 -15.21
C ASP A 22 -0.93 -5.05 -15.94
N ARG A 23 -1.89 -5.22 -16.86
CA ARG A 23 -2.12 -6.43 -17.67
C ARG A 23 -1.68 -6.25 -19.12
N GLN A 24 -1.09 -5.11 -19.46
CA GLN A 24 -0.50 -4.87 -20.77
C GLN A 24 0.67 -5.84 -21.04
N PRO A 25 1.09 -5.97 -22.32
CA PRO A 25 2.25 -6.77 -22.67
C PRO A 25 3.51 -6.41 -21.88
N TYR A 26 4.44 -7.37 -21.79
CA TYR A 26 5.66 -7.21 -21.01
C TYR A 26 6.48 -5.98 -21.45
N SER A 27 6.86 -5.18 -20.46
CA SER A 27 7.97 -4.24 -20.52
C SER A 27 8.58 -4.13 -19.13
N ASP A 28 9.87 -3.79 -19.06
CA ASP A 28 10.55 -3.60 -17.77
C ASP A 28 9.84 -2.54 -16.92
N TYR A 29 9.35 -1.47 -17.54
CA TYR A 29 8.60 -0.41 -16.84
C TYR A 29 7.30 -0.92 -16.23
N LYS A 30 6.49 -1.66 -17.01
CA LYS A 30 5.25 -2.28 -16.52
C LYS A 30 5.54 -3.29 -15.41
N GLU A 31 6.62 -4.05 -15.52
CA GLU A 31 6.99 -5.01 -14.49
C GLU A 31 7.46 -4.33 -13.22
N GLY A 32 8.16 -3.20 -13.36
CA GLY A 32 8.45 -2.29 -12.26
C GLY A 32 7.18 -1.82 -11.54
N ILE A 33 6.15 -1.38 -12.27
CA ILE A 33 4.87 -0.95 -11.68
C ILE A 33 4.26 -2.07 -10.85
N ASN A 34 4.13 -3.26 -11.43
CA ASN A 34 3.54 -4.40 -10.71
C ASN A 34 4.38 -4.81 -9.51
N HIS A 35 5.70 -4.69 -9.59
CA HIS A 35 6.60 -4.96 -8.47
C HIS A 35 6.45 -3.94 -7.35
N GLY A 36 6.34 -2.64 -7.66
CA GLY A 36 6.07 -1.60 -6.67
C GLY A 36 4.71 -1.79 -5.97
N LEU A 37 3.69 -2.22 -6.73
CA LEU A 37 2.39 -2.61 -6.17
C LEU A 37 2.51 -3.80 -5.20
N GLU A 38 3.30 -4.82 -5.55
CA GLU A 38 3.52 -6.00 -4.71
C GLU A 38 4.24 -5.65 -3.41
N ILE A 39 5.33 -4.87 -3.50
CA ILE A 39 6.08 -4.40 -2.34
C ILE A 39 5.16 -3.64 -1.38
N ALA A 40 4.30 -2.77 -1.90
CA ALA A 40 3.37 -2.02 -1.08
C ALA A 40 2.30 -2.89 -0.41
N LYS A 41 1.86 -3.97 -1.08
CA LYS A 41 0.95 -4.97 -0.51
C LYS A 41 1.61 -5.67 0.67
N ASP A 42 2.83 -6.16 0.48
CA ASP A 42 3.58 -6.90 1.49
C ASP A 42 3.90 -5.99 2.70
N ALA A 43 4.32 -4.76 2.44
CA ALA A 43 4.62 -3.79 3.49
C ALA A 43 3.36 -3.41 4.31
N PHE A 44 2.19 -3.32 3.67
CA PHE A 44 0.92 -3.18 4.39
C PHE A 44 0.59 -4.41 5.22
N GLU A 45 0.73 -5.61 4.66
CA GLU A 45 0.45 -6.88 5.34
C GLU A 45 1.26 -7.04 6.63
N GLU A 46 2.57 -6.76 6.56
CA GLU A 46 3.48 -6.78 7.70
C GLU A 46 3.11 -5.77 8.81
N ASN A 47 2.37 -4.72 8.47
CA ASN A 47 2.01 -3.63 9.40
C ASN A 47 0.51 -3.51 9.67
N ALA A 48 -0.32 -4.39 9.11
CA ALA A 48 -1.78 -4.26 9.10
C ALA A 48 -2.37 -4.16 10.50
N GLU A 49 -1.83 -4.90 11.46
CA GLU A 49 -2.24 -4.82 12.86
C GLU A 49 -2.09 -3.39 13.42
N LYS A 50 -0.98 -2.71 13.13
CA LYS A 50 -0.74 -1.33 13.60
C LYS A 50 -1.76 -0.35 13.00
N PHE A 51 -2.16 -0.55 11.74
CA PHE A 51 -3.21 0.24 11.09
C PHE A 51 -4.57 0.00 11.75
N VAL A 52 -4.91 -1.26 12.06
CA VAL A 52 -6.18 -1.62 12.72
C VAL A 52 -6.23 -1.14 14.18
N TYR A 53 -5.15 -1.27 14.95
CA TYR A 53 -5.08 -0.75 16.31
C TYR A 53 -5.19 0.77 16.37
N SER A 54 -4.55 1.46 15.42
CA SER A 54 -4.71 2.91 15.28
C SER A 54 -6.14 3.27 14.90
N ASN A 55 -6.88 2.36 14.26
CA ASN A 55 -8.30 2.51 13.98
C ASN A 55 -9.22 2.19 15.17
N SER A 56 -8.85 1.30 16.09
CA SER A 56 -9.73 0.88 17.20
C SER A 56 -9.72 1.81 18.41
N SER A 57 -8.81 2.78 18.48
CA SER A 57 -8.84 3.85 19.48
C SER A 57 -10.14 4.66 19.33
N ASN A 58 -11.01 4.59 20.34
CA ASN A 58 -12.17 5.48 20.56
C ASN A 58 -11.71 6.91 20.93
N SER A 59 -10.72 7.45 20.21
CA SER A 59 -10.40 8.87 20.29
C SER A 59 -11.56 9.63 19.64
N ASN A 60 -12.01 10.72 20.27
CA ASN A 60 -12.89 11.72 19.65
C ASN A 60 -12.17 12.48 18.50
N GLU A 61 -11.15 11.87 17.89
CA GLU A 61 -10.44 12.44 16.77
C GLU A 61 -11.38 12.52 15.56
N ASP A 62 -11.29 13.66 14.89
CA ASP A 62 -11.97 13.87 13.64
C ASP A 62 -11.59 12.77 12.63
N ARG A 63 -12.60 12.24 11.93
CA ARG A 63 -12.43 11.12 10.99
C ARG A 63 -11.42 11.45 9.90
N ASP A 64 -11.39 12.70 9.43
CA ASP A 64 -10.48 13.12 8.36
C ASP A 64 -9.04 13.23 8.88
N ALA A 65 -8.86 13.69 10.13
CA ALA A 65 -7.54 13.70 10.78
C ALA A 65 -6.97 12.28 10.93
N LYS A 66 -7.83 11.31 11.25
CA LYS A 66 -7.45 9.91 11.39
C LYS A 66 -7.11 9.25 10.04
N ILE A 67 -7.92 9.48 9.02
CA ILE A 67 -7.64 9.04 7.65
C ILE A 67 -6.29 9.58 7.19
N LYS A 68 -6.04 10.88 7.39
CA LYS A 68 -4.79 11.52 7.01
C LYS A 68 -3.58 10.91 7.74
N SER A 69 -3.67 10.70 9.05
CA SER A 69 -2.61 10.07 9.84
C SER A 69 -2.25 8.67 9.34
N LEU A 70 -3.24 7.87 8.94
CA LEU A 70 -3.00 6.54 8.37
C LEU A 70 -2.40 6.61 6.97
N GLN A 71 -2.83 7.57 6.14
CA GLN A 71 -2.22 7.83 4.83
C GLN A 71 -0.74 8.22 4.98
N ASP A 72 -0.44 9.24 5.79
CA ASP A 72 0.92 9.74 6.03
C ASP A 72 1.85 8.61 6.50
N ARG A 73 1.36 7.70 7.37
CA ARG A 73 2.12 6.53 7.83
C ARG A 73 2.42 5.54 6.71
N PHE A 74 1.45 5.27 5.85
CA PHE A 74 1.65 4.36 4.72
C PHE A 74 2.59 4.97 3.67
N GLU A 75 2.48 6.27 3.41
CA GLU A 75 3.40 6.98 2.53
C GLU A 75 4.84 6.89 3.04
N MET A 76 5.05 7.20 4.33
CA MET A 76 6.37 7.10 4.96
C MET A 76 6.94 5.67 4.91
N LEU A 77 6.10 4.65 5.07
CA LEU A 77 6.49 3.25 4.95
C LEU A 77 7.05 2.95 3.54
N LEU A 78 6.37 3.41 2.49
CA LEU A 78 6.82 3.20 1.11
C LEU A 78 8.06 4.04 0.79
N ASP A 79 8.11 5.30 1.23
CA ASP A 79 9.23 6.21 0.95
C ASP A 79 10.54 5.75 1.63
N THR A 80 10.43 4.99 2.72
CA THR A 80 11.58 4.39 3.42
C THR A 80 11.92 2.99 2.93
N THR A 81 11.11 2.42 2.02
CA THR A 81 11.37 1.08 1.47
C THR A 81 12.51 1.15 0.45
N VAL A 82 13.63 0.51 0.79
CA VAL A 82 14.80 0.43 -0.09
C VAL A 82 14.65 -0.75 -1.04
N VAL A 83 14.62 -0.47 -2.35
CA VAL A 83 14.58 -1.51 -3.39
C VAL A 83 15.97 -1.78 -3.95
N GLU A 84 16.76 -2.57 -3.22
CA GLU A 84 18.11 -2.95 -3.64
C GLU A 84 18.12 -4.24 -4.46
N LYS A 85 18.19 -4.13 -5.79
CA LYS A 85 18.53 -5.27 -6.66
C LYS A 85 19.50 -4.86 -7.79
N PRO A 86 20.66 -5.51 -7.92
CA PRO A 86 21.75 -5.05 -8.81
C PRO A 86 21.49 -5.25 -10.31
N ARG A 87 20.28 -5.62 -10.74
CA ARG A 87 19.98 -5.96 -12.15
C ARG A 87 18.73 -5.28 -12.71
N TYR A 88 18.12 -4.34 -11.99
CA TYR A 88 16.99 -3.61 -12.54
C TYR A 88 17.45 -2.57 -13.55
N THR A 89 16.79 -2.57 -14.71
CA THR A 89 16.95 -1.50 -15.69
C THR A 89 16.36 -0.21 -15.13
N ARG A 90 16.78 0.93 -15.66
CA ARG A 90 16.22 2.23 -15.28
C ARG A 90 14.70 2.26 -15.44
N GLY A 91 14.17 1.68 -16.52
CA GLY A 91 12.73 1.59 -16.74
C GLY A 91 12.02 0.79 -15.64
N HIS A 92 12.63 -0.31 -15.17
CA HIS A 92 12.07 -1.07 -14.05
C HIS A 92 12.05 -0.27 -12.74
N LEU A 93 13.11 0.48 -12.44
CA LEU A 93 13.16 1.34 -11.24
C LEU A 93 12.12 2.46 -11.31
N GLU A 94 12.03 3.16 -12.45
CA GLU A 94 10.99 4.18 -12.69
C GLU A 94 9.58 3.58 -12.58
N GLY A 95 9.41 2.34 -13.02
CA GLY A 95 8.18 1.57 -12.86
C GLY A 95 7.85 1.33 -11.40
N ILE A 96 8.82 0.94 -10.56
CA ILE A 96 8.62 0.72 -9.12
C ILE A 96 8.14 2.01 -8.45
N ASP A 97 8.80 3.13 -8.71
CA ASP A 97 8.39 4.43 -8.16
C ASP A 97 6.94 4.76 -8.55
N ARG A 98 6.58 4.49 -9.82
CA ARG A 98 5.20 4.67 -10.28
C ARG A 98 4.23 3.70 -9.61
N GLY A 99 4.67 2.48 -9.32
CA GLY A 99 3.93 1.50 -8.53
C GLY A 99 3.65 2.00 -7.11
N PHE A 100 4.63 2.60 -6.44
CA PHE A 100 4.46 3.21 -5.12
C PHE A 100 3.46 4.36 -5.14
N GLU A 101 3.57 5.30 -6.09
CA GLU A 101 2.62 6.39 -6.23
C GLU A 101 1.18 5.88 -6.45
N LYS A 102 1.03 4.81 -7.23
CA LYS A 102 -0.27 4.17 -7.43
C LYS A 102 -0.77 3.50 -6.14
N SER A 103 0.09 2.82 -5.39
CA SER A 103 -0.25 2.21 -4.11
C SER A 103 -0.74 3.23 -3.07
N LYS A 104 -0.10 4.41 -3.00
CA LYS A 104 -0.53 5.51 -2.11
C LYS A 104 -1.95 5.95 -2.44
N MET A 105 -2.27 6.13 -3.72
CA MET A 105 -3.64 6.47 -4.17
C MET A 105 -4.65 5.37 -3.81
N LEU A 106 -4.32 4.10 -4.06
CA LEU A 106 -5.19 2.96 -3.74
C LEU A 106 -5.43 2.84 -2.23
N PHE A 107 -4.39 3.08 -1.43
CA PHE A 107 -4.51 3.08 0.02
C PHE A 107 -5.42 4.21 0.52
N ALA A 108 -5.30 5.40 -0.08
CA ALA A 108 -6.17 6.53 0.22
C ALA A 108 -7.66 6.24 -0.07
N GLU A 109 -7.96 5.48 -1.13
CA GLU A 109 -9.33 5.03 -1.43
C GLU A 109 -9.79 3.92 -0.47
N PHE A 110 -8.91 2.96 -0.18
CA PHE A 110 -9.16 1.86 0.74
C PHE A 110 -9.52 2.38 2.14
N ILE A 111 -8.72 3.29 2.68
CA ILE A 111 -8.83 3.71 4.08
C ILE A 111 -10.10 4.51 4.38
N LYS A 112 -10.62 5.26 3.39
CA LYS A 112 -11.90 5.97 3.48
C LYS A 112 -13.10 5.04 3.68
N ASN A 113 -13.00 3.82 3.18
CA ASN A 113 -14.03 2.79 3.32
C ASN A 113 -13.81 1.88 4.53
N PHE A 114 -12.64 1.99 5.17
CA PHE A 114 -12.21 1.14 6.28
C PHE A 114 -12.32 1.84 7.65
N VAL A 115 -12.19 3.17 7.68
CA VAL A 115 -12.37 4.06 8.86
C VAL A 115 -13.76 4.65 8.87
#